data_AF-A0A2Z6P467-F1
#
_entry.id   AF-A0A2Z6P467-F1
#
_cell.length_a   1.000
_cell.length_b   1.000
_cell.length_c   1.000
_cell.angle_alpha   90.00
_cell.angle_beta   90.00
_cell.angle_gamma   90.00
#
_symmetry.space_group_name_H-M   'P 1'
#
loop_
_entity.id
_entity.type
_entity.pdbx_description
1 polymer ?
#
loop_
_entity_poly.entity_id
_entity_poly.type
_entity_poly.pdbx_seq_one_letter_code
_entity_poly.pdbx_strand_id
1 'polypeptide(L)'
;VKSQLQRRSFAVSSSLAETAVSVAVAATFVGAAATLLVKRSKTSSETTQIELKDCDDCGGSGVCSACKGEGFVLRKRSEESAEKARSLAKNMATRFTAGLPKKWSYCTKCGSRRNCTTCDGSGKLNY
;
A
#
# COMPACT_ATOMS: atom_id res chain seq x y z
N VAL A 1 25.53 30.37 39.21
CA VAL A 1 25.20 29.28 40.17
C VAL A 1 24.87 28.03 39.34
N LYS A 2 25.71 26.98 39.42
CA LYS A 2 25.53 25.69 38.72
C LYS A 2 24.97 24.67 39.71
N SER A 3 23.87 24.00 39.38
CA SER A 3 23.34 22.86 40.14
C SER A 3 23.92 21.55 39.58
N GLN A 4 24.46 20.74 40.49
CA GLN A 4 24.92 19.36 40.29
C GLN A 4 23.73 18.39 40.26
N LEU A 5 23.81 17.33 39.45
CA LEU A 5 23.14 16.07 39.79
C LEU A 5 23.98 14.87 39.34
N GLN A 6 24.35 14.06 40.34
CA GLN A 6 25.22 12.88 40.30
C GLN A 6 24.73 11.77 39.36
N ARG A 7 25.68 11.13 38.67
CA ARG A 7 25.53 9.79 38.07
C ARG A 7 26.24 8.78 38.97
N ARG A 8 25.50 7.87 39.61
CA ARG A 8 26.06 6.77 40.41
C ARG A 8 26.66 5.71 39.48
N SER A 9 27.94 5.44 39.63
CA SER A 9 28.69 4.40 38.91
C SER A 9 28.59 3.09 39.68
N PHE A 10 27.90 2.08 39.13
CA PHE A 10 28.07 0.69 39.56
C PHE A 10 29.21 0.10 38.73
N ALA A 11 30.38 -0.07 39.34
CA ALA A 11 31.53 -0.72 38.73
C ALA A 11 31.28 -2.23 38.71
N VAL A 12 30.85 -2.74 37.56
CA VAL A 12 30.89 -4.17 37.26
C VAL A 12 32.27 -4.46 36.70
N SER A 13 33.09 -5.17 37.48
CA SER A 13 34.42 -5.61 37.08
C SER A 13 34.31 -6.67 35.98
N SER A 14 34.44 -6.25 34.73
CA SER A 14 34.50 -7.14 33.57
C SER A 14 35.93 -7.61 33.35
N SER A 15 36.22 -8.84 33.79
CA SER A 15 37.39 -9.62 33.40
C SER A 15 37.20 -10.16 31.97
N LEU A 16 37.69 -9.46 30.94
CA LEU A 16 38.31 -10.01 29.71
C LEU A 16 38.47 -8.94 28.62
N ALA A 17 39.72 -8.65 28.27
CA ALA A 17 40.14 -7.69 27.23
C ALA A 17 39.72 -8.08 25.79
N GLU A 18 39.15 -9.25 25.58
CA GLU A 18 38.80 -9.75 24.24
C GLU A 18 37.48 -9.17 23.68
N THR A 19 36.73 -8.38 24.45
CA THR A 19 35.42 -7.84 24.04
C THR A 19 35.40 -6.36 23.67
N ALA A 20 36.56 -5.70 23.62
CA ALA A 20 36.62 -4.28 23.21
C ALA A 20 36.66 -4.09 21.68
N VAL A 21 37.26 -5.05 20.96
CA VAL A 21 37.49 -4.92 19.51
C VAL A 21 36.18 -5.13 18.72
N SER A 22 35.32 -6.06 19.12
CA SER A 22 34.06 -6.36 18.40
C SER A 22 33.00 -5.25 18.49
N VAL A 23 32.96 -4.49 19.60
CA VAL A 23 31.96 -3.41 19.77
C VAL A 23 32.29 -2.20 18.90
N ALA A 24 33.57 -1.88 18.73
CA ALA A 24 34.01 -0.76 17.88
C ALA A 24 33.70 -0.99 16.39
N VAL A 25 33.83 -2.24 15.93
CA VAL A 25 33.53 -2.60 14.54
C VAL A 25 32.01 -2.59 14.30
N ALA A 26 31.20 -3.13 15.20
CA ALA A 26 29.73 -3.11 15.05
C ALA A 26 29.13 -1.69 15.06
N ALA A 27 29.66 -0.79 15.91
CA ALA A 27 29.18 0.60 15.99
C ALA A 27 29.44 1.41 14.71
N THR A 28 30.54 1.13 14.00
CA THR A 28 30.87 1.81 12.73
C THR A 28 29.98 1.34 11.58
N PHE A 29 29.62 0.05 11.51
CA PHE A 29 28.69 -0.48 10.50
C PHE A 29 27.24 0.01 10.68
N VAL A 30 26.73 0.07 11.91
CA VAL A 30 25.38 0.61 12.18
C VAL A 30 25.33 2.13 11.91
N GLY A 31 26.39 2.87 12.25
CA GLY A 31 26.50 4.30 11.95
C GLY A 31 26.59 4.60 10.44
N ALA A 32 27.34 3.80 9.67
CA ALA A 32 27.45 3.92 8.23
C ALA A 32 26.12 3.55 7.53
N ALA A 33 25.44 2.50 7.96
CA ALA A 33 24.14 2.12 7.43
C ALA A 33 23.07 3.20 7.72
N ALA A 34 23.05 3.75 8.93
CA ALA A 34 22.13 4.82 9.29
C ALA A 34 22.39 6.12 8.48
N THR A 35 23.65 6.50 8.29
CA THR A 35 24.00 7.70 7.48
C THR A 35 23.76 7.49 5.98
N LEU A 36 23.95 6.28 5.45
CA LEU A 36 23.54 5.94 4.09
C LEU A 36 22.02 5.96 3.92
N LEU A 37 21.25 5.46 4.90
CA LEU A 37 19.80 5.52 4.87
C LEU A 37 19.28 6.96 4.98
N VAL A 38 19.88 7.80 5.83
CA VAL A 38 19.53 9.23 5.96
C VAL A 38 19.93 10.02 4.72
N LYS A 39 21.11 9.75 4.12
CA LYS A 39 21.47 10.36 2.84
C LYS A 39 20.53 9.91 1.73
N ARG A 40 20.19 8.62 1.67
CA ARG A 40 19.29 8.09 0.66
C ARG A 40 17.86 8.60 0.85
N SER A 41 17.36 8.76 2.08
CA SER A 41 16.06 9.37 2.33
C SER A 41 16.06 10.87 2.03
N LYS A 42 17.16 11.58 2.31
CA LYS A 42 17.31 12.99 1.93
C LYS A 42 17.39 13.18 0.43
N THR A 43 18.15 12.36 -0.29
CA THR A 43 18.21 12.37 -1.76
C THR A 43 16.89 11.91 -2.37
N SER A 44 16.17 10.95 -1.77
CA SER A 44 14.80 10.61 -2.20
C SER A 44 13.79 11.72 -1.91
N SER A 45 14.01 12.55 -0.88
CA SER A 45 13.16 13.72 -0.58
C SER A 45 13.51 14.96 -1.42
N GLU A 46 14.76 15.06 -1.88
CA GLU A 46 15.28 16.11 -2.77
C GLU A 46 15.21 15.71 -4.25
N THR A 47 14.82 14.47 -4.55
CA THR A 47 14.39 14.07 -5.89
C THR A 47 13.03 14.70 -6.09
N THR A 48 13.07 15.95 -6.56
CA THR A 48 12.04 16.51 -7.41
C THR A 48 10.64 16.27 -6.85
N GLN A 49 10.18 17.21 -6.02
CA GLN A 49 8.77 17.58 -6.09
C GLN A 49 8.49 18.12 -7.51
N ILE A 50 8.64 17.28 -8.54
CA ILE A 50 7.82 17.44 -9.73
C ILE A 50 6.44 17.27 -9.14
N GLU A 51 5.62 18.32 -9.22
CA GLU A 51 4.24 18.25 -8.79
C GLU A 51 3.59 17.09 -9.57
N LEU A 52 3.59 15.90 -8.97
CA LEU A 52 2.98 14.72 -9.57
C LEU A 52 1.49 14.89 -9.36
N LYS A 53 0.81 15.40 -10.38
CA LYS A 53 -0.65 15.56 -10.31
C LYS A 53 -1.30 14.19 -10.28
N ASP A 54 -2.36 14.11 -9.49
CA ASP A 54 -3.21 12.94 -9.44
C ASP A 54 -3.79 12.63 -10.82
N CYS A 55 -3.77 11.35 -11.18
CA CYS A 55 -4.40 10.89 -12.39
C CYS A 55 -5.93 11.05 -12.25
N ASP A 56 -6.50 12.00 -12.98
CA ASP A 56 -7.93 12.36 -12.92
C ASP A 56 -8.84 11.14 -13.22
N ASP A 57 -8.43 10.25 -14.13
CA ASP A 57 -9.21 9.06 -14.52
C ASP A 57 -9.42 8.03 -13.39
N CYS A 58 -8.52 8.02 -12.41
CA CYS A 58 -8.57 7.11 -11.27
C CYS A 58 -8.58 7.84 -9.92
N GLY A 59 -8.65 9.18 -9.91
CA GLY A 59 -8.63 10.01 -8.72
C GLY A 59 -7.41 9.77 -7.83
N GLY A 60 -6.23 9.53 -8.41
CA GLY A 60 -5.02 9.23 -7.65
C GLY A 60 -4.86 7.78 -7.19
N SER A 61 -5.86 6.91 -7.37
CA SER A 61 -5.81 5.54 -6.82
C SER A 61 -4.89 4.58 -7.57
N GLY A 62 -4.65 4.81 -8.86
CA GLY A 62 -3.98 3.85 -9.75
C GLY A 62 -4.80 2.60 -10.07
N VAL A 63 -6.03 2.48 -9.56
CA VAL A 63 -6.89 1.31 -9.77
C VAL A 63 -7.87 1.58 -10.90
N CYS A 64 -8.20 0.55 -11.69
CA CYS A 64 -9.21 0.70 -12.73
C CYS A 64 -10.58 1.03 -12.12
N SER A 65 -11.13 2.20 -12.44
CA SER A 65 -12.42 2.67 -11.92
C SER A 65 -13.62 1.79 -12.32
N ALA A 66 -13.54 1.07 -13.44
CA ALA A 66 -14.64 0.23 -13.93
C ALA A 66 -14.78 -1.09 -13.17
N CYS A 67 -13.66 -1.78 -12.91
CA CYS A 67 -13.65 -3.07 -12.18
C CYS A 67 -13.19 -2.94 -10.73
N LYS A 68 -12.81 -1.74 -10.29
CA LYS A 68 -12.34 -1.45 -8.93
C LYS A 68 -11.21 -2.36 -8.47
N GLY A 69 -10.34 -2.78 -9.39
CA GLY A 69 -9.20 -3.64 -9.09
C GLY A 69 -9.48 -5.15 -9.19
N GLU A 70 -10.72 -5.57 -9.43
CA GLU A 70 -11.05 -7.01 -9.56
C GLU A 70 -10.58 -7.60 -10.90
N GLY A 71 -10.57 -6.78 -11.95
CA GLY A 71 -10.22 -7.22 -13.31
C GLY A 71 -11.37 -7.89 -14.06
N PHE A 72 -12.53 -8.04 -13.42
CA PHE A 72 -13.78 -8.49 -14.01
C PHE A 72 -14.93 -7.57 -13.56
N VAL A 73 -16.01 -7.57 -14.33
CA VAL A 73 -17.26 -6.87 -14.02
C VAL A 73 -18.40 -7.86 -14.00
N LEU A 74 -19.27 -7.75 -13.00
CA LEU A 74 -20.49 -8.54 -12.92
C LEU A 74 -21.47 -8.07 -14.00
N ARG A 75 -21.99 -8.98 -14.83
CA ARG A 75 -23.05 -8.66 -15.79
C ARG A 75 -24.35 -8.42 -15.04
N LYS A 76 -24.61 -7.15 -14.70
CA LYS A 76 -25.85 -6.74 -14.04
C LYS A 76 -27.05 -7.18 -14.87
N ARG A 77 -27.98 -7.87 -14.21
CA ARG A 77 -29.33 -8.07 -14.70
C ARG A 77 -30.04 -6.71 -14.74
N SER A 78 -30.98 -6.50 -15.67
CA SER A 78 -31.90 -5.38 -15.55
C SER A 78 -32.70 -5.53 -14.25
N GLU A 79 -33.06 -4.42 -13.63
CA GLU A 79 -33.77 -4.43 -12.34
C GLU A 79 -35.07 -5.24 -12.43
N GLU A 80 -35.83 -5.08 -13.50
CA GLU A 80 -37.03 -5.88 -13.79
C GLU A 80 -36.73 -7.38 -13.84
N SER A 81 -35.69 -7.79 -14.57
CA SER A 81 -35.34 -9.21 -14.67
C SER A 81 -34.81 -9.77 -13.35
N ALA A 82 -34.13 -8.94 -12.55
CA ALA A 82 -33.68 -9.30 -11.22
C ALA A 82 -34.87 -9.50 -10.30
N GLU A 83 -35.83 -8.58 -10.28
CA GLU A 83 -37.02 -8.67 -9.41
C GLU A 83 -37.94 -9.81 -9.82
N LYS A 84 -38.14 -10.03 -11.12
CA LYS A 84 -38.83 -11.22 -11.64
C LYS A 84 -38.17 -12.51 -11.17
N ALA A 85 -36.83 -12.56 -11.12
CA ALA A 85 -36.13 -13.73 -10.59
C ALA A 85 -36.33 -13.90 -9.07
N ARG A 86 -36.42 -12.80 -8.32
CA ARG A 86 -36.71 -12.84 -6.87
C ARG A 86 -38.14 -13.31 -6.61
N SER A 87 -39.13 -12.81 -7.35
CA SER A 87 -40.53 -13.18 -7.16
C SER A 87 -40.85 -14.63 -7.56
N LEU A 88 -40.12 -15.18 -8.53
CA LEU A 88 -40.24 -16.59 -8.95
C LEU A 88 -39.50 -17.58 -8.03
N ALA A 89 -38.73 -17.11 -7.06
CA ALA A 89 -38.01 -17.99 -6.14
C ALA A 89 -38.97 -18.72 -5.18
N LYS A 90 -38.83 -20.05 -5.09
CA LYS A 90 -39.73 -20.91 -4.29
C LYS A 90 -39.54 -20.78 -2.78
N ASN A 91 -38.40 -20.27 -2.34
CA ASN A 91 -37.93 -20.26 -0.96
C ASN A 91 -37.20 -18.95 -0.65
N MET A 92 -37.30 -18.49 0.60
CA MET A 92 -36.76 -17.20 1.03
C MET A 92 -35.24 -17.08 0.82
N ALA A 93 -34.46 -18.14 1.08
CA ALA A 93 -33.02 -18.13 0.86
C ALA A 93 -32.64 -17.85 -0.61
N THR A 94 -33.38 -18.44 -1.56
CA THR A 94 -33.13 -18.26 -2.99
C THR A 94 -33.65 -16.90 -3.48
N ARG A 95 -34.68 -16.33 -2.85
CA ARG A 95 -35.19 -14.98 -3.20
C ARG A 95 -34.12 -13.90 -3.12
N PHE A 96 -33.23 -13.97 -2.14
CA PHE A 96 -32.14 -13.00 -1.98
C PHE A 96 -31.03 -13.14 -3.02
N THR A 97 -30.83 -14.34 -3.56
CA THR A 97 -29.73 -14.64 -4.50
C THR A 97 -30.18 -14.71 -5.96
N ALA A 98 -31.47 -14.92 -6.23
CA ALA A 98 -31.99 -15.13 -7.59
C ALA A 98 -31.79 -13.94 -8.52
N GLY A 99 -31.86 -12.71 -7.98
CA GLY A 99 -31.63 -11.47 -8.72
C GLY A 99 -30.17 -11.07 -8.89
N LEU A 100 -29.22 -11.81 -8.30
CA LEU A 100 -27.80 -11.46 -8.39
C LEU A 100 -27.22 -11.78 -9.77
N PRO A 101 -26.19 -11.03 -10.20
CA PRO A 101 -25.41 -11.37 -11.39
C PRO A 101 -24.77 -12.76 -11.24
N LYS A 102 -25.16 -13.71 -12.09
CA LYS A 102 -24.58 -15.07 -12.10
C LYS A 102 -23.36 -15.22 -13.01
N LYS A 103 -23.12 -14.22 -13.87
CA LYS A 103 -22.03 -14.22 -14.83
C LYS A 103 -21.17 -12.99 -14.62
N TRP A 104 -19.87 -13.20 -14.69
CA TRP A 104 -18.88 -12.15 -14.77
C TRP A 104 -18.30 -12.12 -16.19
N SER A 105 -17.72 -10.99 -16.57
CA SER A 105 -16.90 -10.86 -17.77
C SER A 105 -15.63 -10.10 -17.43
N TYR A 106 -14.55 -10.39 -18.16
CA TYR A 106 -13.31 -9.63 -18.04
C TYR A 106 -13.55 -8.13 -18.25
N CYS A 107 -12.84 -7.30 -17.48
CA CYS A 107 -12.91 -5.85 -17.61
C CYS A 107 -12.20 -5.44 -18.89
N THR A 108 -12.97 -5.03 -19.90
CA THR A 108 -12.42 -4.57 -21.19
C THR A 108 -11.72 -3.23 -21.06
N LYS A 109 -12.14 -2.36 -20.12
CA LYS A 109 -11.53 -1.03 -19.91
C LYS A 109 -10.03 -1.11 -19.58
N CYS A 110 -9.62 -2.07 -18.76
CA CYS A 110 -8.20 -2.27 -18.41
C CYS A 110 -7.61 -3.56 -18.98
N GLY A 111 -8.32 -4.28 -19.87
CA GLY A 111 -7.89 -5.59 -20.35
C GLY A 111 -7.57 -6.57 -19.21
N SER A 112 -8.34 -6.52 -18.12
CA SER A 112 -8.12 -7.29 -16.90
C SER A 112 -6.80 -7.07 -16.15
N ARG A 113 -6.05 -6.02 -16.47
CA ARG A 113 -4.81 -5.63 -15.75
C ARG A 113 -5.05 -5.10 -14.33
N ARG A 114 -6.30 -4.76 -13.99
CA ARG A 114 -6.75 -4.23 -12.67
C ARG A 114 -6.27 -2.81 -12.34
N ASN A 115 -5.25 -2.32 -13.02
CA ASN A 115 -4.75 -0.95 -12.88
C ASN A 115 -5.43 0.04 -13.83
N CYS A 116 -5.30 1.33 -13.51
CA CYS A 116 -5.63 2.41 -14.40
C CYS A 116 -4.65 2.43 -15.57
N THR A 117 -5.15 2.43 -16.80
CA THR A 117 -4.34 2.41 -18.02
C THR A 117 -3.70 3.76 -18.34
N THR A 118 -4.25 4.85 -17.81
CA THR A 118 -3.77 6.21 -18.09
C THR A 118 -2.48 6.54 -17.36
N CYS A 119 -2.32 6.01 -16.14
CA CYS A 119 -1.13 6.21 -15.30
C CYS A 119 -0.38 4.90 -15.02
N ASP A 120 -0.68 3.83 -15.76
CA ASP A 120 -0.13 2.47 -15.56
C ASP A 120 -0.20 1.94 -14.11
N GLY A 121 -1.13 2.47 -13.33
CA GLY A 121 -1.35 2.10 -11.94
C GLY A 121 -0.56 2.90 -10.91
N SER A 122 0.23 3.90 -11.31
CA SER A 122 0.94 4.76 -10.36
C SER A 122 -0.01 5.69 -9.58
N GLY A 123 -1.19 5.97 -10.14
CA GLY A 123 -2.11 7.00 -9.62
C GLY A 123 -1.63 8.43 -9.89
N LYS A 124 -0.43 8.62 -10.44
CA LYS A 124 0.23 9.90 -10.63
C LYS A 124 0.69 10.08 -12.07
N LEU A 125 0.52 11.27 -12.61
CA LEU A 125 1.06 11.62 -13.93
C LEU A 125 2.21 12.61 -13.75
N ASN A 126 3.30 12.34 -14.45
CA ASN A 126 4.39 13.29 -14.59
C ASN A 126 4.08 14.13 -15.84
N TYR A 127 4.02 15.45 -15.70
CA TYR A 127 3.88 16.37 -16.83
C TYR A 127 5.21 17.02 -17.18
#